data_AF-J3RTS2-F1
#
_entry.id   AF-J3RTS2-F1
#
_cell.length_a   1.000
_cell.length_b   1.000
_cell.length_c   1.000
_cell.angle_alpha   90.00
_cell.angle_beta   90.00
_cell.angle_gamma   90.00
#
_symmetry.space_group_name_H-M   'P 1'
#
loop_
_entity.id
_entity.type
_entity.pdbx_description
1 polymer ?
#
loop_
_entity_poly.entity_id
_entity_poly.type
_entity_poly.pdbx_seq_one_letter_code
_entity_poly.pdbx_strand_id
1 'polypeptide(L)'
;HEDVVYDRVGNILLSHILGAEVRLVDDGFDIGIRRSWEKALYEVKARGGRPYAIPAGASVHPNGGLGYVGFAEEVRAQEEQLGFAFDYMVVCTVTGSTHAGMLVGFAKDGRQRNVIGIDASATPAKTKAQVLSIARHTATLVELGSELAEDDVVLLEDYAHPRYGIPSEETKEAIR
;
A
#
# COMPACT_ATOMS: atom_id res chain seq x y z
N HIS A 1 12.71 21.26 -8.79
CA HIS A 1 12.99 20.60 -10.07
C HIS A 1 11.65 20.23 -10.67
N GLU A 2 11.12 21.05 -11.59
CA GLU A 2 9.98 20.64 -12.42
C GLU A 2 10.58 19.96 -13.64
N ASP A 3 10.54 18.63 -13.65
CA ASP A 3 10.95 17.86 -14.82
C ASP A 3 9.80 17.90 -15.82
N VAL A 4 10.00 18.60 -16.94
CA VAL A 4 8.97 18.94 -17.93
C VAL A 4 8.35 17.69 -18.56
N VAL A 5 8.93 16.50 -18.36
CA VAL A 5 8.47 15.24 -18.95
C VAL A 5 7.83 14.29 -17.92
N TYR A 6 7.75 14.66 -16.63
CA TYR A 6 7.30 13.75 -15.57
C TYR A 6 5.90 13.16 -15.80
N ASP A 7 5.01 13.91 -16.45
CA ASP A 7 3.64 13.53 -16.80
C ASP A 7 3.54 12.78 -18.15
N ARG A 8 4.66 12.49 -18.81
CA ARG A 8 4.71 11.91 -20.16
C ARG A 8 5.58 10.67 -20.30
N VAL A 9 6.26 10.23 -19.24
CA VAL A 9 7.12 9.02 -19.23
C VAL A 9 6.78 8.07 -18.07
N GLY A 10 7.28 6.84 -18.11
CA GLY A 10 7.06 5.85 -17.05
C GLY A 10 5.61 5.38 -16.96
N ASN A 11 5.08 5.30 -15.73
CA ASN A 11 3.77 4.69 -15.45
C ASN A 11 2.60 5.35 -16.20
N ILE A 12 2.61 6.67 -16.33
CA ILE A 12 1.53 7.39 -17.01
C ILE A 12 1.52 7.12 -18.52
N LEU A 13 2.70 7.02 -19.14
CA LEU A 13 2.83 6.63 -20.55
C LEU A 13 2.28 5.22 -20.78
N LEU A 14 2.61 4.26 -19.90
CA LEU A 14 2.06 2.91 -19.98
C LEU A 14 0.54 2.90 -19.87
N SER A 15 -0.04 3.75 -19.00
CA SER A 15 -1.50 3.87 -18.87
C SER A 15 -2.16 4.33 -20.18
N HIS A 16 -1.54 5.29 -20.87
CA HIS A 16 -2.01 5.72 -22.19
C HIS A 16 -1.89 4.61 -23.24
N ILE A 17 -0.76 3.90 -23.28
CA ILE A 17 -0.52 2.79 -24.23
C ILE A 17 -1.55 1.67 -24.05
N LEU A 18 -1.92 1.37 -22.81
CA LEU A 18 -2.92 0.35 -22.46
C LEU A 18 -4.37 0.82 -22.70
N GLY A 19 -4.59 2.04 -23.19
CA GLY A 19 -5.90 2.56 -23.57
C GLY A 19 -6.74 3.09 -22.41
N ALA A 20 -6.13 3.44 -21.26
CA ALA A 20 -6.85 4.05 -20.15
C ALA A 20 -7.27 5.50 -20.48
N GLU A 21 -8.45 5.91 -20.01
CA GLU A 21 -8.86 7.33 -19.99
C GLU A 21 -8.12 8.05 -18.84
N VAL A 22 -6.92 8.57 -19.13
CA VAL A 22 -6.08 9.29 -18.15
C VAL A 22 -6.56 10.73 -18.01
N ARG A 23 -6.75 11.17 -16.76
CA ARG A 23 -7.17 12.53 -16.41
C ARG A 23 -6.21 13.13 -15.41
N LEU A 24 -5.45 14.13 -15.84
CA LEU A 24 -4.58 14.90 -14.96
C LEU A 24 -5.41 15.93 -14.19
N VAL A 25 -5.28 15.93 -12.87
CA VAL A 25 -5.94 16.87 -11.96
C VAL A 25 -4.87 17.48 -11.07
N ASP A 26 -4.87 18.80 -10.95
CA ASP A 26 -3.95 19.54 -10.09
C ASP A 26 -4.47 19.55 -8.64
N ASP A 27 -4.47 18.36 -8.02
CA ASP A 27 -4.81 18.13 -6.61
C ASP A 27 -3.54 17.68 -5.86
N GLY A 28 -3.31 18.20 -4.65
CA GLY A 28 -2.20 17.78 -3.77
C GLY A 28 -2.22 16.30 -3.37
N PHE A 29 -1.18 15.81 -2.67
CA PHE A 29 -1.11 14.41 -2.23
C PHE A 29 -2.02 14.12 -1.00
N ASP A 30 -2.87 13.11 -1.12
CA ASP A 30 -3.66 12.48 -0.06
C ASP A 30 -3.88 10.99 -0.39
N ILE A 31 -3.87 10.15 0.65
CA ILE A 31 -4.10 8.70 0.62
C ILE A 31 -5.58 8.29 0.79
N GLY A 32 -6.48 9.24 1.06
CA GLY A 32 -7.93 9.04 1.23
C GLY A 32 -8.76 9.27 -0.04
N ILE A 33 -10.10 9.31 0.12
CA ILE A 33 -11.07 9.54 -0.97
C ILE A 33 -11.07 11.02 -1.39
N ARG A 34 -11.02 11.29 -2.70
CA ARG A 34 -10.98 12.64 -3.29
C ARG A 34 -12.26 13.01 -4.04
N ARG A 35 -12.54 14.30 -4.21
CA ARG A 35 -13.68 14.77 -5.04
C ARG A 35 -13.53 14.40 -6.51
N SER A 36 -12.30 14.45 -7.04
CA SER A 36 -11.98 14.03 -8.40
C SER A 36 -12.32 12.56 -8.65
N TRP A 37 -12.16 11.71 -7.63
CA TRP A 37 -12.59 10.31 -7.64
C TRP A 37 -14.11 10.15 -7.77
N GLU A 38 -14.89 10.86 -6.94
CA GLU A 38 -16.36 10.82 -7.00
C GLU A 38 -16.91 11.30 -8.34
N LYS A 39 -16.32 12.38 -8.88
CA LYS A 39 -16.66 12.92 -10.20
C LYS A 39 -16.41 11.90 -11.31
N ALA A 40 -15.27 11.20 -11.29
CA ALA A 40 -14.97 10.16 -12.27
C ALA A 40 -15.99 9.02 -12.22
N LEU A 41 -16.37 8.54 -11.02
CA LEU A 41 -17.40 7.52 -10.86
C LEU A 41 -18.77 7.99 -11.37
N TYR A 42 -19.15 9.24 -11.09
CA TYR A 42 -20.39 9.82 -11.60
C TYR A 42 -20.42 9.87 -13.13
N GLU A 43 -19.34 10.32 -13.77
CA GLU A 43 -19.29 10.46 -15.22
C GLU A 43 -19.38 9.11 -15.95
N VAL A 44 -18.77 8.05 -15.41
CA VAL A 44 -18.94 6.70 -15.96
C VAL A 44 -20.40 6.27 -15.91
N LYS A 45 -21.09 6.52 -14.78
CA LYS A 45 -22.53 6.24 -14.65
C LYS A 45 -23.37 7.07 -15.61
N ALA A 46 -23.05 8.36 -15.76
CA ALA A 46 -23.77 9.28 -16.65
C ALA A 46 -23.66 8.89 -18.13
N ARG A 47 -22.56 8.23 -18.53
CA ARG A 47 -22.37 7.66 -19.88
C ARG A 47 -23.00 6.27 -20.05
N GLY A 48 -23.77 5.79 -19.07
CA GLY A 48 -24.43 4.47 -19.10
C GLY A 48 -23.56 3.31 -18.63
N GLY A 49 -22.35 3.58 -18.12
CA GLY A 49 -21.44 2.56 -17.58
C GLY A 49 -21.73 2.20 -16.12
N ARG A 50 -21.07 1.13 -15.65
CA ARG A 50 -21.11 0.69 -14.24
C ARG A 50 -19.68 0.69 -13.68
N PRO A 51 -19.24 1.76 -12.99
CA PRO A 51 -17.86 1.84 -12.53
C PRO A 51 -17.59 0.85 -11.38
N TYR A 52 -16.40 0.27 -11.37
CA TYR A 52 -15.85 -0.47 -10.23
C TYR A 52 -14.81 0.40 -9.52
N ALA A 53 -15.05 0.69 -8.25
CA ALA A 53 -14.31 1.69 -7.50
C ALA A 53 -13.06 1.07 -6.83
N ILE A 54 -11.88 1.37 -7.37
CA ILE A 54 -10.58 0.98 -6.81
C ILE A 54 -9.87 2.22 -6.20
N PRO A 55 -9.81 2.35 -4.86
CA PRO A 55 -9.17 3.49 -4.21
C PRO A 55 -7.64 3.48 -4.36
N ALA A 56 -6.98 4.54 -3.91
CA ALA A 56 -5.52 4.67 -3.94
C ALA A 56 -4.81 3.44 -3.32
N GLY A 57 -3.91 2.82 -4.07
CA GLY A 57 -3.19 1.60 -3.67
C GLY A 57 -4.09 0.39 -3.39
N ALA A 58 -5.37 0.44 -3.78
CA ALA A 58 -6.42 -0.50 -3.38
C ALA A 58 -6.58 -0.66 -1.85
N SER A 59 -5.98 0.22 -1.03
CA SER A 59 -5.74 -0.13 0.36
C SER A 59 -6.96 -0.07 1.26
N VAL A 60 -7.81 0.95 1.07
CA VAL A 60 -9.08 1.09 1.79
C VAL A 60 -10.23 0.34 1.11
N HIS A 61 -9.94 -0.49 0.11
CA HIS A 61 -10.93 -1.40 -0.46
C HIS A 61 -11.20 -2.54 0.55
N PRO A 62 -12.44 -3.06 0.68
CA PRO A 62 -12.75 -4.14 1.62
C PRO A 62 -11.81 -5.35 1.50
N ASN A 63 -11.47 -5.73 0.27
CA ASN A 63 -10.56 -6.87 0.00
C ASN A 63 -9.08 -6.46 -0.12
N GLY A 64 -8.72 -5.21 0.18
CA GLY A 64 -7.41 -4.63 -0.14
C GLY A 64 -6.23 -5.32 0.55
N GLY A 65 -6.44 -5.89 1.74
CA GLY A 65 -5.41 -6.61 2.50
C GLY A 65 -5.27 -8.09 2.15
N LEU A 66 -6.27 -8.70 1.50
CA LEU A 66 -6.31 -10.16 1.29
C LEU A 66 -5.13 -10.67 0.44
N GLY A 67 -4.69 -9.88 -0.54
CA GLY A 67 -3.56 -10.27 -1.39
C GLY A 67 -2.29 -10.56 -0.59
N TYR A 68 -1.99 -9.73 0.41
CA TYR A 68 -0.79 -9.89 1.23
C TYR A 68 -0.97 -10.81 2.46
N VAL A 69 -2.22 -11.19 2.78
CA VAL A 69 -2.45 -12.41 3.59
C VAL A 69 -1.98 -13.64 2.80
N GLY A 70 -2.35 -13.71 1.52
CA GLY A 70 -1.88 -14.75 0.61
C GLY A 70 -0.36 -14.75 0.43
N PHE A 71 0.27 -13.58 0.41
CA PHE A 71 1.74 -13.47 0.41
C PHE A 71 2.38 -14.20 1.60
N ALA A 72 1.83 -14.06 2.82
CA ALA A 72 2.40 -14.76 3.98
C ALA A 72 2.24 -16.29 3.88
N GLU A 73 1.16 -16.77 3.28
CA GLU A 73 1.00 -18.21 2.97
C GLU A 73 2.01 -18.67 1.92
N GLU A 74 2.27 -17.85 0.90
CA GLU A 74 3.29 -18.13 -0.12
C GLU A 74 4.69 -18.20 0.50
N VAL A 75 5.04 -17.25 1.38
CA VAL A 75 6.31 -17.26 2.10
C VAL A 75 6.46 -18.53 2.94
N ARG A 76 5.44 -18.93 3.70
CA ARG A 76 5.49 -20.19 4.47
C ARG A 76 5.77 -21.41 3.59
N ALA A 77 5.11 -21.51 2.44
CA ALA A 77 5.34 -22.60 1.50
C ALA A 77 6.76 -22.57 0.91
N GLN A 78 7.30 -21.38 0.63
CA GLN A 78 8.67 -21.21 0.17
C GLN A 78 9.71 -21.54 1.25
N GLU A 79 9.49 -21.12 2.51
CA GLU A 79 10.34 -21.45 3.66
C GLU A 79 10.46 -22.97 3.85
N GLU A 80 9.35 -23.70 3.73
CA GLU A 80 9.34 -25.16 3.78
C GLU A 80 10.16 -25.78 2.64
N GLN A 81 10.03 -25.26 1.42
CA GLN A 81 10.79 -25.74 0.25
C GLN A 81 12.30 -25.43 0.36
N LEU A 82 12.65 -24.30 0.95
CA LEU A 82 14.04 -23.83 1.10
C LEU A 82 14.74 -24.46 2.30
N GLY A 83 13.98 -24.95 3.28
CA GLY A 83 14.52 -25.56 4.51
C GLY A 83 15.02 -24.55 5.55
N PHE A 84 14.61 -23.28 5.43
CA PHE A 84 14.87 -22.24 6.43
C PHE A 84 13.73 -21.22 6.47
N ALA A 85 13.60 -20.52 7.60
CA ALA A 85 12.62 -19.44 7.78
C ALA A 85 13.31 -18.07 7.72
N PHE A 86 12.58 -17.06 7.25
CA PHE A 86 13.00 -15.67 7.33
C PHE A 86 12.66 -15.11 8.72
N ASP A 87 13.65 -14.49 9.35
CA ASP A 87 13.47 -13.85 10.65
C ASP A 87 12.70 -12.53 10.55
N TYR A 88 12.82 -11.80 9.42
CA TYR A 88 12.19 -10.50 9.23
C TYR A 88 11.78 -10.28 7.77
N MET A 89 10.73 -9.48 7.58
CA MET A 89 10.25 -9.03 6.28
C MET A 89 10.25 -7.51 6.26
N VAL A 90 11.00 -6.88 5.36
CA VAL A 90 11.05 -5.41 5.23
C VAL A 90 10.13 -4.96 4.10
N VAL A 91 9.27 -3.97 4.35
CA VAL A 91 8.28 -3.53 3.37
C VAL A 91 8.04 -2.03 3.35
N CYS A 92 8.07 -1.42 2.17
CA CYS A 92 7.70 -0.01 1.99
C CYS A 92 6.21 0.21 2.27
N THR A 93 5.88 1.23 3.05
CA THR A 93 4.51 1.51 3.52
C THR A 93 4.09 2.94 3.18
N VAL A 94 2.99 3.08 2.44
CA VAL A 94 2.35 4.38 2.16
C VAL A 94 0.84 4.30 2.41
N THR A 95 0.08 3.61 1.56
CA THR A 95 -1.38 3.46 1.71
C THR A 95 -1.76 2.26 2.58
N GLY A 96 -0.83 1.32 2.82
CA GLY A 96 -0.86 0.45 3.98
C GLY A 96 -1.40 -0.97 3.79
N SER A 97 -2.20 -1.29 2.76
CA SER A 97 -2.80 -2.64 2.67
C SER A 97 -1.79 -3.77 2.44
N THR A 98 -0.68 -3.48 1.79
CA THR A 98 0.44 -4.43 1.67
C THR A 98 0.97 -4.83 3.05
N HIS A 99 1.39 -3.84 3.84
CA HIS A 99 1.88 -4.07 5.20
C HIS A 99 0.79 -4.69 6.09
N ALA A 100 -0.44 -4.20 6.03
CA ALA A 100 -1.57 -4.74 6.79
C ALA A 100 -1.88 -6.20 6.47
N GLY A 101 -1.86 -6.59 5.18
CA GLY A 101 -2.07 -7.97 4.77
C GLY A 101 -0.95 -8.89 5.26
N MET A 102 0.31 -8.43 5.19
CA MET A 102 1.45 -9.17 5.76
C MET A 102 1.29 -9.35 7.28
N LEU A 103 0.94 -8.30 8.02
CA LEU A 103 0.69 -8.37 9.46
C LEU A 103 -0.34 -9.45 9.81
N VAL A 104 -1.49 -9.44 9.12
CA VAL A 104 -2.55 -10.44 9.32
C VAL A 104 -2.07 -11.83 8.94
N GLY A 105 -1.39 -11.97 7.80
CA GLY A 105 -0.92 -13.26 7.31
C GLY A 105 0.16 -13.91 8.20
N PHE A 106 1.06 -13.11 8.76
CA PHE A 106 2.12 -13.56 9.68
C PHE A 106 1.65 -13.63 11.15
N ALA A 107 0.50 -13.03 11.50
CA ALA A 107 -0.09 -13.24 12.84
C ALA A 107 -0.47 -14.71 13.08
N LYS A 108 -0.76 -15.47 12.02
CA LYS A 108 -1.08 -16.91 12.10
C LYS A 108 0.05 -17.76 12.70
N ASP A 109 1.30 -17.34 12.54
CA ASP A 109 2.49 -18.00 13.09
C ASP A 109 3.25 -17.13 14.11
N GLY A 110 2.60 -16.06 14.61
CA GLY A 110 3.13 -15.20 15.66
C GLY A 110 4.25 -14.26 15.22
N ARG A 111 4.44 -14.07 13.91
CA ARG A 111 5.53 -13.26 13.30
C ARG A 111 5.06 -11.88 12.82
N GLN A 112 3.88 -11.42 13.23
CA GLN A 112 3.37 -10.11 12.80
C GLN A 112 4.33 -8.97 13.12
N ARG A 113 5.03 -9.01 14.28
CA ARG A 113 6.03 -8.00 14.68
C ARG A 113 7.36 -8.10 13.91
N ASN A 114 7.55 -9.16 13.14
CA ASN A 114 8.72 -9.36 12.28
C ASN A 114 8.53 -8.69 10.91
N VAL A 115 7.33 -8.17 10.61
CA VAL A 115 7.07 -7.32 9.45
C VAL A 115 7.49 -5.89 9.79
N ILE A 116 8.59 -5.45 9.20
CA ILE A 116 9.18 -4.13 9.41
C ILE A 116 8.75 -3.20 8.28
N GLY A 117 7.75 -2.36 8.56
CA GLY A 117 7.34 -1.31 7.65
C GLY A 117 8.37 -0.18 7.62
N ILE A 118 8.71 0.32 6.43
CA ILE A 118 9.45 1.58 6.24
C ILE A 118 8.46 2.61 5.67
N ASP A 119 8.20 3.69 6.40
CA ASP A 119 7.34 4.76 5.90
C ASP A 119 7.99 5.43 4.69
N ALA A 120 7.19 5.65 3.65
CA ALA A 120 7.56 6.47 2.50
C ALA A 120 6.53 7.57 2.22
N SER A 121 5.58 7.79 3.15
CA SER A 121 4.51 8.77 3.01
C SER A 121 4.89 10.16 3.50
N ALA A 122 5.86 10.25 4.41
CA ALA A 122 6.16 11.44 5.22
C ALA A 122 4.99 11.87 6.12
N THR A 123 4.05 10.96 6.38
CA THR A 123 2.89 11.15 7.27
C THR A 123 2.70 9.92 8.18
N PRO A 124 3.73 9.53 8.96
CA PRO A 124 3.82 8.21 9.58
C PRO A 124 2.65 7.90 10.53
N ALA A 125 2.19 8.87 11.32
CA ALA A 125 1.04 8.68 12.20
C ALA A 125 -0.25 8.30 11.44
N LYS A 126 -0.52 8.96 10.30
CA LYS A 126 -1.68 8.66 9.44
C LYS A 126 -1.51 7.28 8.81
N THR A 127 -0.31 6.96 8.33
CA THR A 127 0.03 5.67 7.72
C THR A 127 -0.12 4.53 8.70
N LYS A 128 0.45 4.63 9.92
CA LYS A 128 0.36 3.61 10.96
C LYS A 128 -1.09 3.34 11.37
N ALA A 129 -1.89 4.39 11.58
CA ALA A 129 -3.30 4.25 11.90
C ALA A 129 -4.09 3.57 10.77
N GLN A 130 -3.79 3.92 9.51
CA GLN A 130 -4.44 3.30 8.35
C GLN A 130 -4.06 1.82 8.20
N VAL A 131 -2.77 1.47 8.38
CA VAL A 131 -2.31 0.06 8.40
C VAL A 131 -3.07 -0.74 9.46
N LEU A 132 -3.13 -0.24 10.71
CA LEU A 132 -3.85 -0.93 11.79
C LEU A 132 -5.33 -1.13 11.46
N SER A 133 -5.98 -0.09 10.92
CA SER A 133 -7.39 -0.15 10.53
C SER A 133 -7.64 -1.22 9.45
N ILE A 134 -6.82 -1.25 8.40
CA ILE A 134 -6.92 -2.24 7.33
C ILE A 134 -6.62 -3.64 7.86
N ALA A 135 -5.61 -3.78 8.73
CA ALA A 135 -5.22 -5.08 9.29
C ALA A 135 -6.34 -5.67 10.13
N ARG A 136 -6.99 -4.88 11.01
CA ARG A 136 -8.14 -5.32 11.82
C ARG A 136 -9.33 -5.72 10.95
N HIS A 137 -9.65 -4.95 9.92
CA HIS A 137 -10.71 -5.30 8.98
C HIS A 137 -10.39 -6.63 8.26
N THR A 138 -9.17 -6.75 7.73
CA THR A 138 -8.71 -7.94 7.01
C THR A 138 -8.68 -9.17 7.93
N ALA A 139 -8.26 -9.03 9.19
CA ALA A 139 -8.29 -10.09 10.20
C ALA A 139 -9.71 -10.61 10.45
N THR A 140 -10.72 -9.73 10.41
CA THR A 140 -12.13 -10.14 10.51
C THR A 140 -12.56 -10.95 9.27
N LEU A 141 -12.15 -10.54 8.07
CA LEU A 141 -12.50 -11.23 6.83
C LEU A 141 -11.92 -12.65 6.74
N VAL A 142 -10.75 -12.88 7.32
CA VAL A 142 -10.06 -14.19 7.30
C VAL A 142 -10.25 -14.98 8.60
N GLU A 143 -11.11 -14.49 9.50
CA GLU A 143 -11.41 -15.14 10.78
C GLU A 143 -10.14 -15.47 11.60
N LEU A 144 -9.17 -14.54 11.65
CA LEU A 144 -7.86 -14.76 12.25
C LEU A 144 -7.92 -15.28 13.70
N GLY A 145 -8.94 -14.88 14.46
CA GLY A 145 -9.18 -15.35 15.82
C GLY A 145 -8.35 -14.66 16.90
N SER A 146 -7.43 -13.76 16.53
CA SER A 146 -6.66 -12.91 17.44
C SER A 146 -6.85 -11.43 17.14
N GLU A 147 -6.77 -10.60 18.18
CA GLU A 147 -6.78 -9.15 18.02
C GLU A 147 -5.38 -8.62 17.68
N LEU A 148 -5.32 -7.70 16.72
CA LEU A 148 -4.10 -6.95 16.41
C LEU A 148 -4.03 -5.67 17.25
N ALA A 149 -2.98 -5.56 18.04
CA ALA A 149 -2.65 -4.40 18.84
C ALA A 149 -1.89 -3.35 18.00
N GLU A 150 -1.84 -2.12 18.50
CA GLU A 150 -1.08 -1.05 17.85
C GLU A 150 0.42 -1.37 17.79
N ASP A 151 0.94 -2.03 18.83
CA ASP A 151 2.33 -2.48 18.94
C ASP A 151 2.70 -3.59 17.94
N ASP A 152 1.70 -4.22 17.29
CA ASP A 152 1.98 -5.18 16.22
C ASP A 152 2.37 -4.48 14.92
N VAL A 153 2.06 -3.18 14.77
CA VAL A 153 2.43 -2.38 13.60
C VAL A 153 3.80 -1.74 13.80
N VAL A 154 4.86 -2.41 13.33
CA VAL A 154 6.22 -1.86 13.34
C VAL A 154 6.42 -0.99 12.10
N LEU A 155 6.58 0.32 12.30
CA LEU A 155 6.80 1.29 11.23
C LEU A 155 7.99 2.18 11.57
N LEU A 156 9.05 2.11 10.77
CA LEU A 156 10.22 2.99 10.86
C LEU A 156 9.96 4.25 10.03
N GLU A 157 10.23 5.41 10.63
CA GLU A 157 9.80 6.71 10.11
C GLU A 157 10.96 7.57 9.56
N ASP A 158 12.20 7.14 9.79
CA ASP A 158 13.42 7.95 9.58
C ASP A 158 13.82 8.13 8.10
N TYR A 159 13.12 7.48 7.16
CA TYR A 159 13.53 7.36 5.75
C TYR A 159 12.62 8.10 4.77
N ALA A 160 11.53 8.71 5.25
CA ALA A 160 10.50 9.31 4.39
C ALA A 160 10.81 10.75 3.94
N HIS A 161 11.92 11.34 4.40
CA HIS A 161 12.29 12.71 4.07
C HIS A 161 12.74 12.84 2.60
N PRO A 162 12.59 14.04 1.99
CA PRO A 162 11.95 15.24 2.53
C PRO A 162 10.41 15.21 2.48
N ARG A 163 9.81 14.44 1.55
CA ARG A 163 8.36 14.28 1.38
C ARG A 163 8.07 13.17 0.37
N TYR A 164 6.82 12.68 0.35
CA TYR A 164 6.36 11.70 -0.64
C TYR A 164 6.77 12.06 -2.08
N GLY A 165 7.36 11.08 -2.77
CA GLY A 165 7.75 11.17 -4.18
C GLY A 165 9.05 11.93 -4.46
N ILE A 166 9.72 12.48 -3.45
CA ILE A 166 11.02 13.14 -3.62
C ILE A 166 12.08 12.33 -2.87
N PRO A 167 13.11 11.78 -3.55
CA PRO A 167 14.16 11.02 -2.89
C PRO A 167 15.15 11.93 -2.15
N SER A 168 15.60 11.50 -0.97
CA SER A 168 16.77 12.07 -0.30
C SER A 168 18.09 11.69 -0.98
N GLU A 169 19.22 12.23 -0.54
CA GLU A 169 20.54 11.77 -1.04
C GLU A 169 20.84 10.34 -0.59
N GLU A 170 20.46 9.97 0.63
CA GLU A 170 20.59 8.61 1.16
C GLU A 170 19.72 7.63 0.36
N THR A 171 18.52 8.06 -0.06
CA THR A 171 17.66 7.27 -0.96
C THR A 171 18.36 7.01 -2.30
N LYS A 172 19.01 8.03 -2.87
CA LYS A 172 19.77 7.89 -4.12
C LYS A 172 21.00 7.02 -3.94
N GLU A 173 21.66 7.08 -2.79
CA GLU A 173 22.81 6.24 -2.46
C GLU A 173 22.39 4.77 -2.32
N ALA A 174 21.28 4.47 -1.63
CA ALA A 174 20.77 3.11 -1.50
C ALA A 174 20.35 2.45 -2.83
N ILE A 175 20.01 3.26 -3.86
CA ILE A 175 19.66 2.78 -5.21
C ILE A 175 20.92 2.45 -6.05
N ARG A 176 22.06 3.10 -5.78
CA ARG A 176 23.30 2.94 -6.58
C ARG A 176 24.00 1.62 -6.27
#